data_AF-A0A356TRY9-F1
#
_entry.id   AF-A0A356TRY9-F1
#
_cell.length_a   1.000
_cell.length_b   1.000
_cell.length_c   1.000
_cell.angle_alpha   90.00
_cell.angle_beta   90.00
_cell.angle_gamma   90.00
#
_symmetry.space_group_name_H-M   'P 1'
#
loop_
_entity.id
_entity.type
_entity.pdbx_description
1 polymer ?
#
loop_
_entity_poly.entity_id
_entity_poly.type
_entity_poly.pdbx_seq_one_letter_code
_entity_poly.pdbx_strand_id
1 'polypeptide(L)'
;MKRGAPRVGAPMDGTGRAFAASRVGLCSRPMAHRILGLAILLTGCGQVAYDQGQQQAECNETAGGEEGTPDELSELMAELMAPRICEQVTGSFIGLPGEESHEGPEAGRDAAVGRWWIRRCEARVEDDRLRVSIGGPGWTWLDRESTGFRVRQYLRFDGEATFSASFHVGYDARTRIASIWLHPSPGVTAHVEPTGLVQAEATGVFSSLLGGILDMTGSSANDRAQLQAAEEGSQRLQERLAAGFTVTYQLDTAQMDFMLGELPRGQTPLRPWEMGPDGGAWLVNERSAVWPGGMDVVGPIASEQGEVSLDVELEEGDGAEVRRVCEDTLHRWLDAAWNGQRQGPPQGDRIAELRSTGSPRSVRLDTADCRSVLVVTPLSGSSLPAQLRYRVTPVVEAEAGAATAQAGGQGPRPGATSSTVVPSGPRGGAVRVEVRSVTVAAENASGGSWDVIGGDPDPYVVVVSIARDGRELARSPVVDDNREARFGLWLPGALRPDDFPIRFVVYDEDTVNDEVIGTADLEASQIPERATDMTLDLRAPGARSGQTGVIRIRLQPER
;
A
#
# COMPACT_ATOMS: atom_id res chain seq x y z
N MET A 1 64.00 5.96 27.01
CA MET A 1 65.37 6.10 26.43
C MET A 1 65.23 5.89 24.92
N LYS A 2 65.19 6.96 24.11
CA LYS A 2 66.29 7.62 23.38
C LYS A 2 66.72 6.92 22.07
N ARG A 3 66.36 7.60 20.96
CA ARG A 3 67.10 7.87 19.68
C ARG A 3 67.41 6.67 18.76
N GLY A 4 67.35 6.79 17.43
CA GLY A 4 67.21 7.98 16.58
C GLY A 4 67.15 7.63 15.08
N ALA A 5 66.85 8.66 14.28
CA ALA A 5 66.88 8.64 12.82
C ALA A 5 68.30 8.51 12.24
N PRO A 6 68.42 8.36 10.91
CA PRO A 6 68.99 9.46 10.15
C PRO A 6 68.27 9.82 8.83
N ARG A 7 68.67 11.00 8.33
CA ARG A 7 68.18 11.81 7.21
C ARG A 7 68.81 11.44 5.84
N VAL A 8 68.01 11.66 4.79
CA VAL A 8 68.26 12.39 3.51
C VAL A 8 69.40 11.97 2.56
N GLY A 9 69.02 11.74 1.30
CA GLY A 9 69.85 11.91 0.11
C GLY A 9 69.09 11.59 -1.19
N ALA A 10 68.83 12.60 -2.03
CA ALA A 10 68.26 12.47 -3.39
C ALA A 10 69.27 11.84 -4.37
N PRO A 11 68.83 11.42 -5.58
CA PRO A 11 68.99 12.34 -6.73
C PRO A 11 67.80 12.40 -7.69
N MET A 12 67.78 13.49 -8.46
CA MET A 12 66.95 13.73 -9.64
C MET A 12 67.37 12.87 -10.84
N ASP A 13 66.39 12.46 -11.63
CA ASP A 13 66.30 12.45 -13.11
C ASP A 13 64.90 11.86 -13.41
N GLY A 14 63.97 12.44 -14.17
CA GLY A 14 64.12 13.26 -15.36
C GLY A 14 63.60 12.49 -16.56
N THR A 15 62.27 12.33 -16.70
CA THR A 15 61.56 12.12 -17.99
C THR A 15 60.06 12.19 -17.77
N GLY A 16 59.45 13.31 -18.14
CA GLY A 16 58.00 13.46 -18.26
C GLY A 16 57.52 12.81 -19.56
N ARG A 17 56.45 12.01 -19.47
CA ARG A 17 55.58 11.69 -20.61
C ARG A 17 54.27 12.41 -20.42
N ALA A 18 54.08 13.44 -21.23
CA ALA A 18 52.82 14.17 -21.36
C ALA A 18 51.78 13.25 -22.01
N PHE A 19 50.60 13.15 -21.39
CA PHE A 19 49.40 12.62 -22.02
C PHE A 19 48.98 13.58 -23.13
N ALA A 20 48.98 13.10 -24.37
CA ALA A 20 48.45 13.82 -25.52
C ALA A 20 46.92 13.76 -25.45
N ALA A 21 46.29 14.91 -25.21
CA ALA A 21 44.85 15.09 -25.37
C ALA A 21 44.55 15.26 -26.87
N SER A 22 43.99 14.23 -27.51
CA SER A 22 43.44 14.35 -28.86
C SER A 22 42.16 15.17 -28.81
N ARG A 23 42.23 16.40 -29.36
CA ARG A 23 41.06 17.24 -29.64
C ARG A 23 40.42 16.76 -30.95
N VAL A 24 39.21 16.22 -30.90
CA VAL A 24 38.38 15.96 -32.08
C VAL A 24 37.63 17.25 -32.42
N GLY A 25 37.98 17.89 -33.53
CA GLY A 25 37.25 19.05 -34.07
C GLY A 25 36.17 18.61 -35.05
N LEU A 26 34.92 19.06 -34.87
CA LEU A 26 33.84 18.86 -35.83
C LEU A 26 34.01 19.80 -37.03
N CYS A 27 34.07 19.24 -38.24
CA CYS A 27 33.95 19.96 -39.51
C CYS A 27 32.51 19.86 -40.04
N SER A 28 31.80 20.99 -40.11
CA SER A 28 30.46 21.08 -40.69
C SER A 28 30.53 21.32 -42.20
N ARG A 29 29.82 20.52 -43.01
CA ARG A 29 29.39 20.90 -44.37
C ARG A 29 27.92 20.50 -44.62
N PRO A 30 27.16 21.30 -45.38
CA PRO A 30 25.70 21.17 -45.45
C PRO A 30 25.29 20.29 -46.64
N MET A 31 24.44 19.28 -46.41
CA MET A 31 23.25 19.00 -47.23
C MET A 31 22.50 17.75 -46.72
N ALA A 32 21.24 17.99 -46.35
CA ALA A 32 20.04 17.18 -46.56
C ALA A 32 20.21 15.66 -46.82
N HIS A 33 19.99 14.84 -45.78
CA HIS A 33 18.84 13.93 -45.66
C HIS A 33 18.94 13.05 -44.39
N ARG A 34 17.84 13.08 -43.63
CA ARG A 34 17.27 12.05 -42.73
C ARG A 34 18.21 10.94 -42.22
N ILE A 35 18.51 10.98 -40.91
CA ILE A 35 18.30 9.92 -39.90
C ILE A 35 18.43 10.64 -38.54
N LEU A 36 17.36 10.63 -37.75
CA LEU A 36 17.25 11.34 -36.48
C LEU A 36 17.78 10.42 -35.38
N GLY A 37 19.00 10.68 -34.91
CA GLY A 37 19.56 10.06 -33.72
C GLY A 37 18.88 10.60 -32.46
N LEU A 38 18.47 9.69 -31.60
CA LEU A 38 17.84 9.94 -30.30
C LEU A 38 18.89 10.53 -29.36
N ALA A 39 18.94 11.86 -29.27
CA ALA A 39 19.77 12.58 -28.31
C ALA A 39 19.00 12.72 -26.98
N ILE A 40 19.54 12.09 -25.94
CA ILE A 40 19.15 12.24 -24.54
C ILE A 40 19.41 13.70 -24.13
N LEU A 41 18.35 14.46 -23.86
CA LEU A 41 18.43 15.79 -23.29
C LEU A 41 18.67 15.68 -21.77
N LEU A 42 19.94 15.78 -21.41
CA LEU A 42 20.37 16.24 -20.09
C LEU A 42 21.25 17.48 -20.26
N THR A 43 21.06 18.43 -19.35
CA THR A 43 21.91 19.59 -18.95
C THR A 43 21.56 20.98 -19.52
N GLY A 44 21.05 21.84 -18.62
CA GLY A 44 21.88 22.81 -17.89
C GLY A 44 22.74 23.76 -18.74
N CYS A 45 22.42 25.04 -18.69
CA CYS A 45 23.15 26.12 -19.34
C CYS A 45 24.58 26.30 -18.77
N GLY A 46 25.57 26.32 -19.66
CA GLY A 46 26.93 26.81 -19.39
C GLY A 46 27.69 27.04 -20.70
N GLN A 47 27.74 28.29 -21.17
CA GLN A 47 28.39 28.66 -22.43
C GLN A 47 29.92 28.63 -22.32
N VAL A 48 30.58 27.92 -23.25
CA VAL A 48 32.01 28.07 -23.53
C VAL A 48 32.17 28.47 -25.00
N ALA A 49 32.76 29.64 -25.24
CA ALA A 49 33.04 30.20 -26.56
C ALA A 49 34.20 29.46 -27.26
N TYR A 50 34.07 29.20 -28.57
CA TYR A 50 35.15 28.65 -29.41
C TYR A 50 35.64 29.70 -30.42
N ASP A 51 36.96 29.89 -30.44
CA ASP A 51 37.73 30.67 -31.41
C ASP A 51 38.13 29.78 -32.61
N GLN A 52 38.04 30.29 -33.84
CA GLN A 52 38.25 29.53 -35.08
C GLN A 52 39.66 29.74 -35.66
N GLY A 53 40.43 28.64 -35.77
CA GLY A 53 41.65 28.57 -36.58
C GLY A 53 41.62 27.34 -37.49
N GLN A 54 41.62 27.56 -38.81
CA GLN A 54 41.54 26.52 -39.84
C GLN A 54 42.86 25.74 -40.00
N GLN A 55 42.78 24.41 -40.05
CA GLN A 55 43.80 23.57 -40.66
C GLN A 55 43.12 22.34 -41.30
N GLN A 56 43.15 22.27 -42.64
CA GLN A 56 42.62 21.16 -43.41
C GLN A 56 43.60 19.97 -43.34
N ALA A 57 43.18 18.89 -42.70
CA ALA A 57 43.82 17.58 -42.79
C ALA A 57 42.95 16.65 -43.66
N GLU A 58 43.60 15.96 -44.60
CA GLU A 58 43.00 14.95 -45.48
C GLU A 58 42.44 13.79 -44.64
N CYS A 59 41.13 13.53 -44.74
CA CYS A 59 40.50 12.37 -44.11
C CYS A 59 40.79 11.11 -44.94
N ASN A 60 41.67 10.25 -44.43
CA ASN A 60 41.73 8.86 -44.87
C ASN A 60 40.49 8.13 -44.35
N GLU A 61 39.61 7.70 -45.26
CA GLU A 61 38.46 6.84 -44.94
C GLU A 61 38.96 5.43 -44.59
N THR A 62 39.14 5.17 -43.31
CA THR A 62 39.19 3.81 -42.74
C THR A 62 38.77 3.89 -41.28
N ALA A 63 37.49 4.19 -41.07
CA ALA A 63 36.83 3.99 -39.79
C ALA A 63 35.53 3.25 -40.10
N GLY A 64 35.60 1.91 -40.18
CA GLY A 64 34.42 1.11 -39.92
C GLY A 64 34.08 1.33 -38.45
N GLY A 65 33.01 2.07 -38.17
CA GLY A 65 32.48 2.14 -36.82
C GLY A 65 32.08 0.73 -36.43
N GLU A 66 32.73 0.14 -35.43
CA GLU A 66 32.23 -1.06 -34.78
C GLU A 66 30.85 -0.72 -34.21
N GLU A 67 29.80 -1.38 -34.72
CA GLU A 67 28.49 -1.37 -34.08
C GLU A 67 28.66 -2.00 -32.70
N GLY A 68 28.25 -1.31 -31.64
CA GLY A 68 28.31 -1.83 -30.28
C GLY A 68 27.55 -3.15 -30.16
N THR A 69 28.16 -4.12 -29.49
CA THR A 69 27.57 -5.43 -29.24
C THR A 69 26.42 -5.34 -28.22
N PRO A 70 25.49 -6.31 -28.18
CA PRO A 70 24.45 -6.37 -27.15
C PRO A 70 24.99 -6.37 -25.72
N ASP A 71 26.17 -6.96 -25.51
CA ASP A 71 26.81 -7.03 -24.19
C ASP A 71 27.34 -5.66 -23.76
N GLU A 72 28.01 -4.92 -24.64
CA GLU A 72 28.45 -3.53 -24.40
C GLU A 72 27.26 -2.59 -24.12
N LEU A 73 26.11 -2.81 -24.77
CA LEU A 73 24.90 -2.06 -24.48
C LEU A 73 24.33 -2.40 -23.09
N SER A 74 24.34 -3.67 -22.70
CA SER A 74 23.91 -4.09 -21.35
C SER A 74 24.80 -3.46 -20.27
N GLU A 75 26.12 -3.49 -20.47
CA GLU A 75 27.12 -2.86 -19.58
C GLU A 75 26.87 -1.36 -19.44
N LEU A 76 26.74 -0.66 -20.57
CA LEU A 76 26.42 0.77 -20.58
C LEU A 76 25.13 1.08 -19.83
N MET A 77 24.09 0.26 -20.02
CA MET A 77 22.81 0.44 -19.32
C MET A 77 22.96 0.20 -17.81
N ALA A 78 23.73 -0.80 -17.39
CA ALA A 78 24.00 -1.03 -15.97
C ALA A 78 24.73 0.16 -15.32
N GLU A 79 25.76 0.70 -15.97
CA GLU A 79 26.47 1.90 -15.50
C GLU A 79 25.57 3.13 -15.44
N LEU A 80 24.69 3.29 -16.44
CA LEU A 80 23.76 4.42 -16.53
C LEU A 80 22.67 4.35 -15.45
N MET A 81 22.19 3.15 -15.12
CA MET A 81 21.06 2.93 -14.23
C MET A 81 21.46 2.83 -12.76
N ALA A 82 22.66 2.31 -12.45
CA ALA A 82 23.13 2.16 -11.07
C ALA A 82 22.98 3.42 -10.21
N PRO A 83 23.40 4.63 -10.64
CA PRO A 83 23.26 5.83 -9.81
C PRO A 83 21.82 6.37 -9.73
N ARG A 84 20.90 5.96 -10.62
CA ARG A 84 19.55 6.57 -10.75
C ARG A 84 18.44 5.71 -10.19
N ILE A 85 18.58 4.38 -10.24
CA ILE A 85 17.48 3.48 -9.90
C ILE A 85 16.97 3.71 -8.47
N CYS A 86 17.87 3.93 -7.52
CA CYS A 86 17.48 4.20 -6.13
C CYS A 86 16.79 5.54 -5.92
N GLU A 87 17.10 6.57 -6.72
CA GLU A 87 16.38 7.84 -6.69
C GLU A 87 14.93 7.69 -7.17
N GLN A 88 14.67 6.73 -8.05
CA GLN A 88 13.34 6.47 -8.61
C GLN A 88 12.49 5.56 -7.71
N VAL A 89 13.09 4.55 -7.08
CA VAL A 89 12.33 3.54 -6.32
C VAL A 89 12.20 3.89 -4.83
N THR A 90 13.15 4.62 -4.24
CA THR A 90 13.07 4.93 -2.81
C THR A 90 11.90 5.87 -2.54
N GLY A 91 11.10 5.57 -1.51
CA GLY A 91 9.87 6.28 -1.16
C GLY A 91 8.63 5.80 -1.92
N SER A 92 8.79 5.01 -2.99
CA SER A 92 7.68 4.50 -3.78
C SER A 92 6.92 3.35 -3.09
N PHE A 93 5.67 3.16 -3.51
CA PHE A 93 4.78 2.09 -3.04
C PHE A 93 4.53 1.09 -4.18
N ILE A 94 5.18 -0.07 -4.11
CA ILE A 94 5.00 -1.13 -5.11
C ILE A 94 3.71 -1.89 -4.81
N GLY A 95 2.80 -1.96 -5.79
CA GLY A 95 1.58 -2.77 -5.71
C GLY A 95 1.89 -4.26 -5.59
N LEU A 96 1.30 -4.91 -4.59
CA LEU A 96 1.41 -6.36 -4.39
C LEU A 96 0.19 -7.05 -5.01
N PRO A 97 0.40 -8.06 -5.87
CA PRO A 97 -0.71 -8.77 -6.51
C PRO A 97 -1.48 -9.62 -5.49
N GLY A 98 -2.75 -9.87 -5.79
CA GLY A 98 -3.55 -10.90 -5.11
C GLY A 98 -3.10 -12.32 -5.46
N GLU A 99 -3.84 -13.31 -4.95
CA GLU A 99 -3.53 -14.72 -5.18
C GLU A 99 -3.79 -15.16 -6.63
N GLU A 100 -4.81 -14.59 -7.25
CA GLU A 100 -5.14 -14.77 -8.65
C GLU A 100 -4.50 -13.61 -9.43
N SER A 101 -3.32 -13.86 -10.00
CA SER A 101 -2.61 -12.90 -10.84
C SER A 101 -2.41 -13.46 -12.24
N HIS A 102 -2.56 -12.61 -13.24
CA HIS A 102 -2.28 -12.97 -14.63
C HIS A 102 -0.77 -12.87 -14.92
N GLU A 103 -0.36 -13.40 -16.06
CA GLU A 103 0.99 -13.23 -16.62
C GLU A 103 0.94 -12.40 -17.90
N GLY A 104 2.09 -11.87 -18.30
CA GLY A 104 2.21 -11.05 -19.51
C GLY A 104 1.34 -9.79 -19.43
N PRO A 105 0.85 -9.26 -20.57
CA PRO A 105 0.14 -7.98 -20.60
C PRO A 105 -1.06 -7.86 -19.66
N GLU A 106 -1.81 -8.94 -19.44
CA GLU A 106 -3.04 -8.92 -18.63
C GLU A 106 -2.77 -8.61 -17.16
N ALA A 107 -1.57 -8.91 -16.62
CA ALA A 107 -1.27 -8.62 -15.22
C ALA A 107 -1.26 -7.12 -14.89
N GLY A 108 -1.22 -6.24 -15.90
CA GLY A 108 -1.38 -4.80 -15.68
C GLY A 108 -2.81 -4.37 -15.29
N ARG A 109 -3.79 -5.28 -15.36
CA ARG A 109 -5.18 -5.07 -14.91
C ARG A 109 -5.47 -5.66 -13.54
N ASP A 110 -4.53 -6.42 -12.99
CA ASP A 110 -4.70 -7.05 -11.68
C ASP A 110 -4.81 -5.98 -10.59
N ALA A 111 -5.65 -6.26 -9.60
CA ALA A 111 -5.80 -5.38 -8.46
C ALA A 111 -4.60 -5.55 -7.51
N ALA A 112 -4.02 -4.43 -7.09
CA ALA A 112 -3.13 -4.42 -5.94
C ALA A 112 -3.94 -4.70 -4.66
N VAL A 113 -3.51 -5.68 -3.87
CA VAL A 113 -4.14 -6.05 -2.58
C VAL A 113 -3.32 -5.58 -1.37
N GLY A 114 -2.26 -4.81 -1.64
CA GLY A 114 -1.26 -4.39 -0.68
C GLY A 114 -0.18 -3.53 -1.32
N ARG A 115 0.68 -2.95 -0.48
CA ARG A 115 1.83 -2.14 -0.91
C ARG A 115 3.09 -2.53 -0.19
N TRP A 116 4.21 -2.52 -0.92
CA TRP A 116 5.56 -2.55 -0.36
C TRP A 116 6.20 -1.17 -0.49
N TRP A 117 6.45 -0.53 0.65
CA TRP A 117 7.03 0.81 0.71
C TRP A 117 8.55 0.73 0.76
N ILE A 118 9.20 1.13 -0.32
CA ILE A 118 10.65 0.99 -0.47
C ILE A 118 11.36 2.08 0.33
N ARG A 119 12.15 1.69 1.34
CA ARG A 119 12.87 2.61 2.23
C ARG A 119 14.37 2.50 2.11
N ARG A 120 14.85 1.34 1.69
CA ARG A 120 16.25 1.03 1.53
C ARG A 120 16.44 0.63 0.07
N CYS A 121 17.42 1.24 -0.58
CA CYS A 121 17.84 0.85 -1.91
C CYS A 121 19.36 1.05 -2.01
N GLU A 122 20.04 0.02 -2.47
CA GLU A 122 21.45 0.09 -2.85
C GLU A 122 21.58 -0.48 -4.27
N ALA A 123 22.28 0.25 -5.14
CA ALA A 123 22.50 -0.17 -6.50
C ALA A 123 23.96 0.08 -6.90
N ARG A 124 24.57 -0.91 -7.56
CA ARG A 124 25.95 -0.85 -8.02
C ARG A 124 26.18 -1.78 -9.21
N VAL A 125 27.21 -1.51 -9.98
CA VAL A 125 27.68 -2.43 -11.02
C VAL A 125 28.61 -3.47 -10.37
N GLU A 126 28.37 -4.75 -10.63
CA GLU A 126 29.20 -5.89 -10.21
C GLU A 126 29.21 -6.92 -11.33
N ASP A 127 30.39 -7.34 -11.80
CA ASP A 127 30.57 -8.28 -12.92
C ASP A 127 29.70 -7.91 -14.14
N ASP A 128 29.81 -6.65 -14.58
CA ASP A 128 29.13 -6.11 -15.76
C ASP A 128 27.58 -6.13 -15.68
N ARG A 129 27.05 -6.31 -14.47
CA ARG A 129 25.61 -6.38 -14.18
C ARG A 129 25.22 -5.36 -13.13
N LEU A 130 23.95 -4.96 -13.16
CA LEU A 130 23.38 -4.14 -12.10
C LEU A 130 22.98 -5.03 -10.94
N ARG A 131 23.65 -4.87 -9.80
CA ARG A 131 23.21 -5.44 -8.54
C ARG A 131 22.36 -4.43 -7.78
N VAL A 132 21.19 -4.88 -7.36
CA VAL A 132 20.20 -4.10 -6.61
C VAL A 132 19.87 -4.82 -5.32
N SER A 133 19.86 -4.08 -4.21
CA SER A 133 19.25 -4.47 -2.96
C SER A 133 18.15 -3.47 -2.63
N ILE A 134 16.93 -3.95 -2.35
CA ILE A 134 15.78 -3.12 -1.96
C ILE A 134 15.14 -3.68 -0.71
N GLY A 135 14.60 -2.80 0.13
CA GLY A 135 13.92 -3.23 1.34
C GLY A 135 13.01 -2.16 1.94
N GLY A 136 12.11 -2.61 2.81
CA GLY A 136 11.23 -1.75 3.56
C GLY A 136 9.95 -2.43 4.04
N PRO A 137 9.13 -1.70 4.81
CA PRO A 137 7.87 -2.19 5.33
C PRO A 137 6.79 -2.32 4.25
N GLY A 138 5.82 -3.20 4.45
CA GLY A 138 4.68 -3.34 3.57
C GLY A 138 3.49 -4.00 4.25
N TRP A 139 2.34 -3.92 3.58
CA TRP A 139 1.14 -4.60 4.04
C TRP A 139 0.45 -5.27 2.86
N THR A 140 -0.22 -6.38 3.12
CA THR A 140 -1.02 -7.09 2.12
C THR A 140 -2.19 -7.79 2.78
N TRP A 141 -3.31 -7.91 2.07
CA TRP A 141 -4.42 -8.73 2.53
C TRP A 141 -4.11 -10.21 2.31
N LEU A 142 -4.27 -11.02 3.37
CA LEU A 142 -4.13 -12.47 3.32
C LEU A 142 -5.49 -13.11 3.64
N ASP A 143 -6.02 -13.91 2.71
CA ASP A 143 -7.21 -14.74 2.93
C ASP A 143 -6.87 -16.18 2.52
N ARG A 144 -6.37 -16.95 3.48
CA ARG A 144 -5.83 -18.28 3.25
C ARG A 144 -6.44 -19.29 4.19
N GLU A 145 -6.76 -20.46 3.64
CA GLU A 145 -7.03 -21.66 4.40
C GLU A 145 -5.95 -22.71 4.08
N SER A 146 -5.25 -23.16 5.12
CA SER A 146 -4.24 -24.22 5.07
C SER A 146 -4.71 -25.40 5.93
N THR A 147 -4.03 -26.55 5.84
CA THR A 147 -4.36 -27.72 6.66
C THR A 147 -4.20 -27.39 8.15
N GLY A 148 -5.33 -27.18 8.84
CA GLY A 148 -5.38 -26.97 10.27
C GLY A 148 -5.57 -25.52 10.72
N PHE A 149 -5.52 -24.54 9.81
CA PHE A 149 -5.82 -23.15 10.15
C PHE A 149 -6.22 -22.27 8.95
N ARG A 150 -6.92 -21.18 9.25
CA ARG A 150 -7.31 -20.11 8.33
C ARG A 150 -6.80 -18.77 8.83
N VAL A 151 -6.22 -17.97 7.93
CA VAL A 151 -5.79 -16.60 8.21
C VAL A 151 -6.57 -15.68 7.29
N ARG A 152 -7.28 -14.71 7.87
CA ARG A 152 -8.05 -13.70 7.12
C ARG A 152 -7.85 -12.33 7.73
N GLN A 153 -6.75 -11.67 7.35
CA GLN A 153 -6.36 -10.38 7.93
C GLN A 153 -5.39 -9.63 7.03
N TYR A 154 -5.15 -8.36 7.34
CA TYR A 154 -3.97 -7.67 6.84
C TYR A 154 -2.71 -8.20 7.51
N LEU A 155 -1.75 -8.62 6.71
CA LEU A 155 -0.39 -8.94 7.14
C LEU A 155 0.49 -7.71 6.94
N ARG A 156 1.10 -7.23 8.02
CA ARG A 156 2.22 -6.28 7.93
C ARG A 156 3.52 -7.07 7.88
N PHE A 157 4.51 -6.58 7.16
CA PHE A 157 5.81 -7.24 7.03
C PHE A 157 6.94 -6.22 6.78
N ASP A 158 8.18 -6.60 7.08
CA ASP A 158 9.37 -5.99 6.48
C ASP A 158 9.92 -6.95 5.42
N GLY A 159 10.13 -6.42 4.22
CA GLY A 159 10.62 -7.18 3.07
C GLY A 159 11.98 -6.69 2.67
N GLU A 160 12.85 -7.61 2.26
CA GLU A 160 14.12 -7.30 1.61
C GLU A 160 14.35 -8.23 0.42
N ALA A 161 15.01 -7.71 -0.61
CA ALA A 161 15.41 -8.52 -1.74
C ALA A 161 16.71 -8.02 -2.36
N THR A 162 17.50 -8.95 -2.88
CA THR A 162 18.74 -8.68 -3.58
C THR A 162 18.82 -9.51 -4.86
N PHE A 163 19.18 -8.87 -5.96
CA PHE A 163 19.36 -9.53 -7.25
C PHE A 163 20.43 -8.82 -8.10
N SER A 164 21.03 -9.56 -9.02
CA SER A 164 21.91 -9.00 -10.07
C SER A 164 21.25 -9.23 -11.43
N ALA A 165 21.14 -8.20 -12.26
CA ALA A 165 20.43 -8.26 -13.54
C ALA A 165 21.25 -7.70 -14.71
N SER A 166 21.05 -8.28 -15.90
CA SER A 166 21.48 -7.70 -17.17
C SER A 166 20.33 -6.92 -17.82
N PHE A 167 20.69 -6.01 -18.73
CA PHE A 167 19.73 -5.20 -19.47
C PHE A 167 19.65 -5.69 -20.92
N HIS A 168 18.43 -5.75 -21.44
CA HIS A 168 18.20 -5.94 -22.86
C HIS A 168 17.30 -4.81 -23.35
N VAL A 169 17.62 -4.26 -24.52
CA VAL A 169 16.84 -3.18 -25.12
C VAL A 169 16.31 -3.63 -26.47
N GLY A 170 15.06 -3.32 -26.75
CA GLY A 170 14.42 -3.62 -28.02
C GLY A 170 13.50 -2.50 -28.45
N TYR A 171 13.27 -2.37 -29.75
CA TYR A 171 12.36 -1.39 -30.31
C TYR A 171 11.55 -2.01 -31.44
N ASP A 172 10.22 -2.10 -31.35
CA ASP A 172 9.38 -2.51 -32.47
C ASP A 172 8.99 -1.29 -33.31
N ALA A 173 9.44 -1.25 -34.57
CA ALA A 173 9.20 -0.12 -35.45
C ALA A 173 7.75 -0.03 -35.96
N ARG A 174 6.97 -1.12 -35.91
CA ARG A 174 5.57 -1.15 -36.36
C ARG A 174 4.65 -0.61 -35.27
N THR A 175 4.88 -1.01 -34.02
CA THR A 175 4.10 -0.52 -32.87
C THR A 175 4.71 0.73 -32.23
N ARG A 176 5.94 1.11 -32.62
CA ARG A 176 6.69 2.27 -32.12
C ARG A 176 6.86 2.22 -30.60
N ILE A 177 7.16 1.03 -30.09
CA ILE A 177 7.37 0.76 -28.66
C ILE A 177 8.84 0.39 -28.44
N ALA A 178 9.52 1.15 -27.57
CA ALA A 178 10.80 0.77 -27.00
C ALA A 178 10.56 -0.02 -25.71
N SER A 179 11.34 -1.08 -25.50
CA SER A 179 11.25 -1.96 -24.34
C SER A 179 12.64 -2.14 -23.75
N ILE A 180 12.73 -2.07 -22.43
CA ILE A 180 13.91 -2.40 -21.64
C ILE A 180 13.51 -3.56 -20.73
N TRP A 181 14.22 -4.67 -20.85
CA TRP A 181 14.05 -5.84 -19.99
C TRP A 181 15.21 -5.92 -19.01
N LEU A 182 14.89 -6.08 -17.72
CA LEU A 182 15.86 -6.49 -16.71
C LEU A 182 15.70 -7.99 -16.51
N HIS A 183 16.76 -8.73 -16.80
CA HIS A 183 16.82 -10.18 -16.60
C HIS A 183 17.68 -10.51 -15.38
N PRO A 184 17.07 -10.88 -14.25
CA PRO A 184 17.80 -11.31 -13.07
C PRO A 184 18.60 -12.58 -13.36
N SER A 185 19.79 -12.62 -12.77
CA SER A 185 20.65 -13.80 -12.76
C SER A 185 20.10 -14.83 -11.78
N PRO A 186 20.45 -16.13 -11.93
CA PRO A 186 20.21 -17.11 -10.88
C PRO A 186 20.79 -16.64 -9.55
N GLY A 187 20.08 -16.91 -8.44
CA GLY A 187 20.50 -16.51 -7.10
C GLY A 187 19.85 -15.22 -6.59
N VAL A 188 18.68 -14.84 -7.12
CA VAL A 188 17.81 -13.86 -6.46
C VAL A 188 17.50 -14.34 -5.04
N THR A 189 17.69 -13.47 -4.05
CA THR A 189 17.33 -13.73 -2.66
C THR A 189 16.25 -12.75 -2.24
N ALA A 190 15.20 -13.25 -1.61
CA ALA A 190 14.18 -12.41 -0.99
C ALA A 190 13.84 -12.95 0.38
N HIS A 191 13.55 -12.05 1.31
CA HIS A 191 13.11 -12.38 2.66
C HIS A 191 11.94 -11.47 3.03
N VAL A 192 10.92 -12.08 3.62
CA VAL A 192 9.74 -11.42 4.15
C VAL A 192 9.59 -11.83 5.60
N GLU A 193 9.59 -10.85 6.49
CA GLU A 193 9.37 -11.04 7.91
C GLU A 193 8.04 -10.41 8.31
N PRO A 194 7.00 -11.20 8.64
CA PRO A 194 5.75 -10.69 9.18
C PRO A 194 5.98 -9.93 10.49
N THR A 195 5.43 -8.73 10.58
CA THR A 195 5.50 -7.87 11.77
C THR A 195 4.14 -7.83 12.46
N GLY A 196 4.12 -8.03 13.78
CA GLY A 196 2.89 -8.11 14.57
C GLY A 196 2.30 -9.52 14.64
N LEU A 197 1.10 -9.65 15.23
CA LEU A 197 0.46 -10.94 15.44
C LEU A 197 -0.25 -11.45 14.17
N VAL A 198 -0.02 -12.73 13.84
CA VAL A 198 -0.80 -13.45 12.83
C VAL A 198 -1.91 -14.22 13.54
N GLN A 199 -3.17 -13.81 13.34
CA GLN A 199 -4.32 -14.48 13.93
C GLN A 199 -4.75 -15.63 13.03
N ALA A 200 -4.41 -16.85 13.44
CA ALA A 200 -4.79 -18.07 12.74
C ALA A 200 -5.97 -18.74 13.45
N GLU A 201 -7.10 -18.88 12.76
CA GLU A 201 -8.24 -19.66 13.23
C GLU A 201 -8.00 -21.14 12.95
N ALA A 202 -8.00 -22.02 13.96
CA ALA A 202 -7.81 -23.44 13.70
C ALA A 202 -9.00 -24.05 12.94
N THR A 203 -8.73 -24.79 11.86
CA THR A 203 -9.75 -25.46 11.03
C THR A 203 -9.60 -26.99 11.08
N GLY A 204 -10.69 -27.75 10.86
CA GLY A 204 -10.64 -29.22 10.70
C GLY A 204 -10.31 -30.03 11.97
N VAL A 205 -9.58 -31.14 11.82
CA VAL A 205 -9.28 -32.14 12.89
C VAL A 205 -8.41 -31.56 14.03
N PHE A 206 -7.77 -30.41 13.82
CA PHE A 206 -7.08 -29.68 14.88
C PHE A 206 -8.05 -28.91 15.79
N SER A 207 -9.22 -28.50 15.30
CA SER A 207 -10.28 -27.91 16.14
C SER A 207 -10.79 -28.90 17.21
N SER A 208 -10.75 -30.21 16.93
CA SER A 208 -11.15 -31.27 17.85
C SER A 208 -10.01 -31.82 18.73
N LEU A 209 -8.75 -31.57 18.37
CA LEU A 209 -7.55 -31.92 19.17
C LEU A 209 -7.11 -30.81 20.14
N LEU A 210 -7.59 -29.58 19.93
CA LEU A 210 -7.39 -28.42 20.81
C LEU A 210 -8.06 -28.58 22.20
N GLY A 211 -8.79 -29.68 22.43
CA GLY A 211 -9.30 -30.08 23.73
C GLY A 211 -8.43 -31.08 24.51
N GLY A 212 -7.27 -31.55 24.00
CA GLY A 212 -6.57 -32.61 24.75
C GLY A 212 -5.12 -33.00 24.44
N ILE A 213 -4.43 -32.51 23.39
CA ILE A 213 -3.05 -32.99 23.11
C ILE A 213 -2.14 -31.88 22.51
N LEU A 214 -1.93 -30.76 23.20
CA LEU A 214 -0.97 -29.73 22.75
C LEU A 214 0.41 -29.75 23.42
N ASP A 215 0.68 -30.70 24.32
CA ASP A 215 1.96 -30.75 25.06
C ASP A 215 3.12 -31.46 24.33
N MET A 216 2.95 -31.92 23.08
CA MET A 216 3.98 -32.76 22.42
C MET A 216 4.73 -32.11 21.25
N THR A 217 4.42 -30.88 20.81
CA THR A 217 5.18 -30.18 19.74
C THR A 217 5.48 -28.69 19.93
N GLY A 218 5.02 -28.03 21.01
CA GLY A 218 5.55 -26.74 21.47
C GLY A 218 5.31 -25.47 20.63
N SER A 219 4.72 -25.53 19.44
CA SER A 219 4.42 -24.35 18.59
C SER A 219 2.91 -24.13 18.44
N SER A 220 2.41 -22.92 18.68
CA SER A 220 1.00 -22.57 18.51
C SER A 220 0.59 -22.50 17.03
N ALA A 221 -0.72 -22.48 16.74
CA ALA A 221 -1.22 -22.30 15.37
C ALA A 221 -0.77 -20.95 14.76
N ASN A 222 -0.65 -19.92 15.60
CA ASN A 222 -0.18 -18.59 15.20
C ASN A 222 1.31 -18.61 14.83
N ASP A 223 2.17 -19.27 15.62
CA ASP A 223 3.61 -19.37 15.31
C ASP A 223 3.83 -20.07 13.96
N ARG A 224 3.06 -21.14 13.69
CA ARG A 224 3.11 -21.85 12.42
C ARG A 224 2.60 -20.99 11.27
N ALA A 225 1.49 -20.28 11.46
CA ALA A 225 0.95 -19.39 10.45
C ALA A 225 1.93 -18.24 10.13
N GLN A 226 2.62 -17.70 11.12
CA GLN A 226 3.63 -16.67 10.92
C GLN A 226 4.85 -17.20 10.17
N LEU A 227 5.40 -18.35 10.56
CA LEU A 227 6.51 -18.99 9.84
C LEU A 227 6.13 -19.33 8.40
N GLN A 228 4.95 -19.91 8.19
CA GLN A 228 4.45 -20.22 6.85
C GLN A 228 4.26 -18.96 6.00
N ALA A 229 3.70 -17.89 6.56
CA ALA A 229 3.54 -16.62 5.86
C ALA A 229 4.89 -16.00 5.48
N ALA A 230 5.91 -16.11 6.35
CA ALA A 230 7.26 -15.65 6.08
C ALA A 230 7.91 -16.45 4.93
N GLU A 231 7.84 -17.79 4.99
CA GLU A 231 8.40 -18.69 3.98
C GLU A 231 7.73 -18.49 2.62
N GLU A 232 6.40 -18.53 2.57
CA GLU A 232 5.64 -18.34 1.32
C GLU A 232 5.81 -16.93 0.77
N GLY A 233 5.79 -15.90 1.63
CA GLY A 233 6.00 -14.51 1.22
C GLY A 233 7.39 -14.33 0.61
N SER A 234 8.42 -14.88 1.25
CA SER A 234 9.80 -14.86 0.75
C SER A 234 9.92 -15.58 -0.59
N GLN A 235 9.32 -16.76 -0.72
CA GLN A 235 9.32 -17.53 -1.96
C GLN A 235 8.61 -16.79 -3.09
N ARG A 236 7.39 -16.27 -2.86
CA ARG A 236 6.65 -15.52 -3.88
C ARG A 236 7.39 -14.26 -4.32
N LEU A 237 7.97 -13.52 -3.39
CA LEU A 237 8.77 -12.33 -3.72
C LEU A 237 9.99 -12.72 -4.54
N GLN A 238 10.69 -13.79 -4.16
CA GLN A 238 11.84 -14.31 -4.91
C GLN A 238 11.45 -14.72 -6.34
N GLU A 239 10.38 -15.51 -6.49
CA GLU A 239 9.88 -15.97 -7.80
C GLU A 239 9.46 -14.80 -8.69
N ARG A 240 8.76 -13.82 -8.12
CA ARG A 240 8.31 -12.64 -8.86
C ARG A 240 9.47 -11.76 -9.32
N LEU A 241 10.48 -11.58 -8.47
CA LEU A 241 11.68 -10.84 -8.84
C LEU A 241 12.51 -11.60 -9.86
N ALA A 242 12.61 -12.93 -9.73
CA ALA A 242 13.32 -13.80 -10.69
C ALA A 242 12.66 -13.82 -12.08
N ALA A 243 11.36 -13.56 -12.17
CA ALA A 243 10.65 -13.38 -13.44
C ALA A 243 11.07 -12.11 -14.21
N GLY A 244 11.83 -11.21 -13.58
CA GLY A 244 12.36 -10.00 -14.20
C GLY A 244 11.37 -8.86 -14.29
N PHE A 245 11.72 -7.84 -15.06
CA PHE A 245 10.96 -6.61 -15.18
C PHE A 245 10.97 -6.11 -16.62
N THR A 246 9.88 -5.45 -17.01
CA THR A 246 9.83 -4.73 -18.29
C THR A 246 9.45 -3.28 -18.07
N VAL A 247 10.25 -2.39 -18.66
CA VAL A 247 9.89 -0.99 -18.88
C VAL A 247 9.57 -0.82 -20.35
N THR A 248 8.45 -0.19 -20.67
CA THR A 248 8.11 0.16 -22.06
C THR A 248 7.92 1.66 -22.21
N TYR A 249 8.27 2.18 -23.37
CA TYR A 249 8.05 3.56 -23.77
C TYR A 249 7.37 3.58 -25.15
N GLN A 250 6.13 4.06 -25.18
CA GLN A 250 5.33 4.20 -26.38
C GLN A 250 5.60 5.57 -27.01
N LEU A 251 6.24 5.60 -28.19
CA LEU A 251 6.68 6.87 -28.79
C LEU A 251 5.53 7.75 -29.29
N ASP A 252 4.37 7.15 -29.59
CA ASP A 252 3.22 7.89 -30.12
C ASP A 252 2.49 8.69 -29.05
N THR A 253 2.50 8.20 -27.81
CA THR A 253 1.73 8.76 -26.69
C THR A 253 2.64 9.28 -25.57
N ALA A 254 3.95 9.08 -25.71
CA ALA A 254 4.95 9.28 -24.66
C ALA A 254 4.65 8.50 -23.36
N GLN A 255 3.83 7.44 -23.43
CA GLN A 255 3.51 6.63 -22.27
C GLN A 255 4.71 5.78 -21.87
N MET A 256 5.12 5.91 -20.60
CA MET A 256 6.05 4.98 -19.96
C MET A 256 5.28 4.03 -19.07
N ASP A 257 5.51 2.73 -19.20
CA ASP A 257 4.93 1.72 -18.33
C ASP A 257 6.02 0.87 -17.69
N PHE A 258 5.79 0.49 -16.43
CA PHE A 258 6.59 -0.50 -15.71
C PHE A 258 5.72 -1.70 -15.35
N MET A 259 6.32 -2.89 -15.45
CA MET A 259 5.67 -4.15 -15.12
C MET A 259 6.66 -5.15 -14.53
N LEU A 260 6.20 -5.90 -13.52
CA LEU A 260 6.86 -7.12 -13.05
C LEU A 260 6.59 -8.27 -14.03
N GLY A 261 7.67 -8.94 -14.45
CA GLY A 261 7.65 -9.96 -15.50
C GLY A 261 8.07 -9.43 -16.87
N GLU A 262 8.37 -10.37 -17.76
CA GLU A 262 8.77 -10.08 -19.14
C GLU A 262 7.54 -9.87 -20.04
N LEU A 263 7.56 -8.80 -20.84
CA LEU A 263 6.60 -8.60 -21.93
C LEU A 263 7.25 -8.85 -23.28
N PRO A 264 6.54 -9.46 -24.24
CA PRO A 264 7.07 -9.59 -25.59
C PRO A 264 7.36 -8.23 -26.23
N ARG A 265 8.38 -8.18 -27.10
CA ARG A 265 8.73 -6.99 -27.88
C ARG A 265 7.50 -6.42 -28.59
N GLY A 266 7.33 -5.10 -28.46
CA GLY A 266 6.24 -4.37 -29.11
C GLY A 266 4.89 -4.49 -28.40
N GLN A 267 4.85 -5.02 -27.17
CA GLN A 267 3.66 -5.04 -26.32
C GLN A 267 3.85 -4.14 -25.09
N THR A 268 2.72 -3.73 -24.51
CA THR A 268 2.63 -2.96 -23.25
C THR A 268 1.72 -3.69 -22.27
N PRO A 269 1.82 -3.42 -20.96
CA PRO A 269 0.81 -3.90 -20.04
C PRO A 269 -0.56 -3.35 -20.43
N LEU A 270 -1.58 -4.19 -20.32
CA LEU A 270 -2.95 -3.73 -20.37
C LEU A 270 -3.25 -2.97 -19.09
N ARG A 271 -4.09 -1.93 -19.18
CA ARG A 271 -4.42 -1.08 -18.03
C ARG A 271 -5.92 -1.08 -17.75
N PRO A 272 -6.35 -0.75 -16.51
CA PRO A 272 -7.78 -0.70 -16.14
C PRO A 272 -8.59 0.33 -16.93
N TRP A 273 -7.96 1.43 -17.33
CA TRP A 273 -8.53 2.42 -18.23
C TRP A 273 -7.85 2.36 -19.60
N GLU A 274 -8.66 2.28 -20.65
CA GLU A 274 -8.18 2.43 -22.01
C GLU A 274 -7.73 3.87 -22.27
N MET A 275 -6.72 4.02 -23.12
CA MET A 275 -6.25 5.33 -23.56
C MET A 275 -7.36 5.99 -24.38
N GLY A 276 -7.80 7.17 -23.97
CA GLY A 276 -8.83 7.92 -24.70
C GLY A 276 -8.32 8.45 -26.05
N PRO A 277 -9.23 8.86 -26.94
CA PRO A 277 -8.88 9.38 -28.27
C PRO A 277 -7.98 10.64 -28.25
N ASP A 278 -7.96 11.36 -27.12
CA ASP A 278 -7.13 12.56 -26.92
C ASP A 278 -5.68 12.24 -26.51
N GLY A 279 -5.32 10.96 -26.35
CA GLY A 279 -3.96 10.45 -26.52
C GLY A 279 -2.87 10.90 -25.53
N GLY A 280 -3.22 11.27 -24.31
CA GLY A 280 -2.23 11.68 -23.29
C GLY A 280 -1.67 10.53 -22.45
N ALA A 281 -0.39 10.62 -22.07
CA ALA A 281 0.21 9.72 -21.09
C ALA A 281 -0.45 9.88 -19.71
N TRP A 282 -0.68 8.76 -19.01
CA TRP A 282 -1.08 8.74 -17.61
C TRP A 282 0.13 8.69 -16.69
N LEU A 283 -0.02 9.31 -15.53
CA LEU A 283 0.90 9.19 -14.39
C LEU A 283 0.59 7.93 -13.57
N VAL A 284 -0.70 7.59 -13.46
CA VAL A 284 -1.22 6.43 -12.74
C VAL A 284 -2.36 5.84 -13.56
N ASN A 285 -2.38 4.52 -13.71
CA ASN A 285 -3.50 3.78 -14.27
C ASN A 285 -3.49 2.36 -13.69
N GLU A 286 -4.11 2.20 -12.53
CA GLU A 286 -4.04 0.98 -11.72
C GLU A 286 -5.38 0.66 -11.06
N ARG A 287 -5.46 -0.58 -10.55
CA ARG A 287 -6.62 -1.10 -9.83
C ARG A 287 -6.16 -1.54 -8.44
N SER A 288 -7.02 -1.36 -7.45
CA SER A 288 -6.75 -1.77 -6.07
C SER A 288 -7.96 -2.47 -5.48
N ALA A 289 -7.71 -3.41 -4.57
CA ALA A 289 -8.72 -4.01 -3.71
C ALA A 289 -8.35 -3.73 -2.26
N VAL A 290 -9.25 -3.08 -1.52
CA VAL A 290 -9.00 -2.65 -0.14
C VAL A 290 -10.08 -3.21 0.78
N TRP A 291 -9.70 -4.13 1.65
CA TRP A 291 -10.56 -4.73 2.67
C TRP A 291 -10.82 -3.78 3.85
N PRO A 292 -11.97 -3.94 4.54
CA PRO A 292 -12.30 -3.15 5.73
C PRO A 292 -11.16 -3.06 6.75
N GLY A 293 -10.95 -1.86 7.30
CA GLY A 293 -9.87 -1.59 8.26
C GLY A 293 -8.48 -1.39 7.65
N GLY A 294 -8.33 -1.57 6.34
CA GLY A 294 -7.07 -1.32 5.64
C GLY A 294 -7.02 0.01 4.89
N MET A 295 -5.90 0.19 4.20
CA MET A 295 -5.66 1.33 3.33
C MET A 295 -4.87 0.92 2.09
N ASP A 296 -5.00 1.70 1.04
CA ASP A 296 -4.11 1.66 -0.11
C ASP A 296 -3.47 3.03 -0.35
N VAL A 297 -2.30 3.01 -1.00
CA VAL A 297 -1.53 4.20 -1.35
C VAL A 297 -1.18 4.16 -2.83
N VAL A 298 -1.69 5.15 -3.57
CA VAL A 298 -1.54 5.27 -5.02
C VAL A 298 -0.65 6.47 -5.33
N GLY A 299 0.42 6.25 -6.10
CA GLY A 299 1.37 7.30 -6.49
C GLY A 299 2.83 6.87 -6.33
N PRO A 300 3.77 7.82 -6.31
CA PRO A 300 3.56 9.27 -6.21
C PRO A 300 2.98 9.92 -7.46
N ILE A 301 2.24 11.01 -7.24
CA ILE A 301 1.68 11.91 -8.25
C ILE A 301 2.46 13.22 -8.16
N ALA A 302 3.21 13.50 -9.21
CA ALA A 302 3.86 14.78 -9.42
C ALA A 302 3.54 15.26 -10.83
N SER A 303 3.14 16.52 -10.97
CA SER A 303 2.99 17.18 -12.26
C SER A 303 3.88 18.40 -12.29
N GLU A 304 4.68 18.55 -13.33
CA GLU A 304 5.48 19.77 -13.56
C GLU A 304 4.58 21.01 -13.74
N GLN A 305 3.34 20.79 -14.17
CA GLN A 305 2.33 21.83 -14.41
C GLN A 305 1.51 22.16 -13.15
N GLY A 306 1.71 21.43 -12.05
CA GLY A 306 1.03 21.67 -10.79
C GLY A 306 -0.45 21.23 -10.75
N GLU A 307 -1.06 20.76 -11.84
CA GLU A 307 -2.44 20.24 -11.84
C GLU A 307 -2.53 18.88 -12.57
N VAL A 308 -3.40 17.99 -12.06
CA VAL A 308 -3.73 16.70 -12.68
C VAL A 308 -5.23 16.43 -12.65
N SER A 309 -5.73 15.61 -13.57
CA SER A 309 -7.07 15.05 -13.53
C SER A 309 -7.02 13.64 -12.96
N LEU A 310 -7.83 13.37 -11.95
CA LEU A 310 -8.08 12.05 -11.37
C LEU A 310 -9.45 11.56 -11.83
N ASP A 311 -9.48 10.43 -12.53
CA ASP A 311 -10.67 9.60 -12.68
C ASP A 311 -10.60 8.46 -11.68
N VAL A 312 -11.65 8.28 -10.90
CA VAL A 312 -11.78 7.17 -9.96
C VAL A 312 -13.15 6.53 -10.07
N GLU A 313 -13.19 5.21 -10.02
CA GLU A 313 -14.43 4.45 -10.01
C GLU A 313 -14.37 3.36 -8.93
N LEU A 314 -15.45 3.25 -8.17
CA LEU A 314 -15.73 2.06 -7.35
C LEU A 314 -16.36 1.02 -8.27
N GLU A 315 -15.65 -0.08 -8.52
CA GLU A 315 -16.15 -1.19 -9.34
C GLU A 315 -16.99 -2.13 -8.49
N GLU A 316 -16.53 -2.43 -7.27
CA GLU A 316 -17.22 -3.31 -6.31
C GLU A 316 -17.02 -2.81 -4.86
N GLY A 317 -17.91 -3.24 -3.95
CA GLY A 317 -17.82 -2.96 -2.52
C GLY A 317 -18.83 -1.91 -2.01
N ASP A 318 -18.82 -1.69 -0.69
CA ASP A 318 -19.81 -0.84 0.00
C ASP A 318 -19.51 0.66 -0.11
N GLY A 319 -18.26 1.00 -0.43
CA GLY A 319 -17.82 2.37 -0.63
C GLY A 319 -16.37 2.60 -0.22
N ALA A 320 -15.81 3.71 -0.68
CA ALA A 320 -14.46 4.13 -0.35
C ALA A 320 -14.34 5.65 -0.24
N GLU A 321 -13.41 6.09 0.60
CA GLU A 321 -12.93 7.46 0.67
C GLU A 321 -11.55 7.55 0.00
N VAL A 322 -11.37 8.58 -0.82
CA VAL A 322 -10.11 8.90 -1.49
C VAL A 322 -9.64 10.26 -1.01
N ARG A 323 -8.43 10.30 -0.47
CA ARG A 323 -7.81 11.52 0.04
C ARG A 323 -6.50 11.79 -0.68
N ARG A 324 -6.23 13.06 -0.96
CA ARG A 324 -4.91 13.51 -1.40
C ARG A 324 -4.08 13.85 -0.17
N VAL A 325 -2.87 13.31 -0.10
CA VAL A 325 -1.93 13.56 0.99
C VAL A 325 -0.58 13.92 0.39
N CYS A 326 0.14 14.89 0.97
CA CYS A 326 1.54 15.13 0.60
C CYS A 326 2.39 13.91 0.99
N GLU A 327 3.30 13.50 0.11
CA GLU A 327 4.14 12.31 0.31
C GLU A 327 4.88 12.33 1.65
N ASP A 328 5.58 13.43 1.97
CA ASP A 328 6.30 13.58 3.23
C ASP A 328 5.40 13.48 4.47
N THR A 329 4.16 13.96 4.36
CA THR A 329 3.16 13.85 5.44
C THR A 329 2.72 12.41 5.64
N LEU A 330 2.48 11.68 4.55
CA LEU A 330 2.18 10.26 4.62
C LEU A 330 3.37 9.46 5.16
N HIS A 331 4.59 9.73 4.70
CA HIS A 331 5.80 9.02 5.14
C HIS A 331 6.02 9.19 6.64
N ARG A 332 5.91 10.41 7.18
CA ARG A 332 5.99 10.64 8.64
C ARG A 332 4.89 9.92 9.40
N TRP A 333 3.68 9.91 8.85
CA TRP A 333 2.54 9.23 9.45
C TRP A 333 2.76 7.71 9.48
N LEU A 334 3.23 7.12 8.38
CA LEU A 334 3.55 5.69 8.29
C LEU A 334 4.70 5.31 9.21
N ASP A 335 5.75 6.13 9.28
CA ASP A 335 6.87 5.92 10.22
C ASP A 335 6.38 5.88 11.66
N ALA A 336 5.51 6.82 12.04
CA ALA A 336 4.92 6.83 13.37
C ALA A 336 4.02 5.60 13.62
N ALA A 337 3.18 5.24 12.66
CA ALA A 337 2.29 4.09 12.74
C ALA A 337 3.07 2.76 12.83
N TRP A 338 4.20 2.65 12.12
CA TRP A 338 5.06 1.46 12.16
C TRP A 338 5.81 1.33 13.49
N ASN A 339 6.13 2.47 14.13
CA ASN A 339 6.74 2.52 15.45
C ASN A 339 5.72 2.46 16.60
N GLY A 340 4.47 2.08 16.32
CA GLY A 340 3.43 1.88 17.34
C GLY A 340 2.82 3.16 17.91
N GLN A 341 3.06 4.32 17.30
CA GLN A 341 2.44 5.57 17.77
C GLN A 341 0.96 5.62 17.36
N ARG A 342 0.06 5.92 18.32
CA ARG A 342 -1.35 6.20 18.02
C ARG A 342 -1.46 7.45 17.14
N GLN A 343 -1.97 7.28 15.93
CA GLN A 343 -2.15 8.36 14.96
C GLN A 343 -3.60 8.33 14.44
N GLY A 344 -4.26 9.50 14.35
CA GLY A 344 -5.47 9.63 13.53
C GLY A 344 -5.14 9.48 12.04
N PRO A 345 -6.12 9.44 11.12
CA PRO A 345 -5.84 9.36 9.68
C PRO A 345 -4.86 10.45 9.21
N PRO A 346 -3.97 10.18 8.23
CA PRO A 346 -2.96 11.15 7.79
C PRO A 346 -3.63 12.45 7.35
N GLN A 347 -3.13 13.63 7.69
CA GLN A 347 -3.78 14.88 7.27
C GLN A 347 -3.70 15.08 5.75
N GLY A 348 -4.78 15.55 5.13
CA GLY A 348 -4.91 15.68 3.68
C GLY A 348 -6.35 15.92 3.21
N ASP A 349 -6.49 16.31 1.95
CA ASP A 349 -7.75 16.75 1.36
C ASP A 349 -8.63 15.56 1.00
N ARG A 350 -9.89 15.57 1.44
CA ARG A 350 -10.87 14.58 0.96
C ARG A 350 -11.31 14.95 -0.45
N ILE A 351 -10.94 14.11 -1.42
CA ILE A 351 -11.16 14.35 -2.85
C ILE A 351 -12.47 13.70 -3.31
N ALA A 352 -12.69 12.46 -2.88
CA ALA A 352 -13.87 11.70 -3.25
C ALA A 352 -14.36 10.84 -2.08
N GLU A 353 -15.67 10.66 -2.08
CA GLU A 353 -16.37 9.67 -1.28
C GLU A 353 -17.28 8.92 -2.25
N LEU A 354 -17.04 7.63 -2.44
CA LEU A 354 -17.68 6.78 -3.43
C LEU A 354 -18.62 5.83 -2.69
N ARG A 355 -19.90 5.89 -3.05
CA ARG A 355 -20.98 5.10 -2.40
C ARG A 355 -21.79 4.26 -3.39
N SER A 356 -21.50 4.38 -4.67
CA SER A 356 -22.21 3.72 -5.76
C SER A 356 -21.19 3.12 -6.71
N THR A 357 -21.42 1.87 -7.11
CA THR A 357 -20.56 1.17 -8.06
C THR A 357 -20.84 1.59 -9.50
N GLY A 358 -19.88 1.38 -10.41
CA GLY A 358 -20.06 1.54 -11.85
C GLY A 358 -20.20 2.98 -12.35
N SER A 359 -19.89 3.96 -11.50
CA SER A 359 -20.04 5.39 -11.80
C SER A 359 -18.70 6.11 -11.63
N PRO A 360 -17.95 6.32 -12.72
CA PRO A 360 -16.71 7.08 -12.68
C PRO A 360 -16.91 8.51 -12.16
N ARG A 361 -15.96 8.98 -11.36
CA ARG A 361 -15.89 10.36 -10.87
C ARG A 361 -14.58 10.99 -11.30
N SER A 362 -14.67 12.12 -11.99
CA SER A 362 -13.52 12.92 -12.40
C SER A 362 -13.35 14.11 -11.44
N VAL A 363 -12.13 14.33 -10.94
CA VAL A 363 -11.78 15.42 -10.04
C VAL A 363 -10.44 16.02 -10.48
N ARG A 364 -10.31 17.35 -10.43
CA ARG A 364 -9.00 18.00 -10.62
C ARG A 364 -8.28 18.12 -9.29
N LEU A 365 -6.99 17.82 -9.30
CA LEU A 365 -6.12 17.89 -8.13
C LEU A 365 -5.03 18.92 -8.40
N ASP A 366 -4.92 19.88 -7.50
CA ASP A 366 -3.72 20.70 -7.38
C ASP A 366 -2.61 19.83 -6.75
N THR A 367 -1.42 19.90 -7.32
CA THR A 367 -0.21 19.18 -6.90
C THR A 367 1.01 20.12 -6.85
N ALA A 368 0.79 21.44 -6.98
CA ALA A 368 1.85 22.42 -7.05
C ALA A 368 2.60 22.61 -5.72
N ASP A 369 1.93 22.37 -4.60
CA ASP A 369 2.47 22.54 -3.25
C ASP A 369 3.34 21.37 -2.78
N CYS A 370 3.09 20.15 -3.27
CA CYS A 370 3.88 18.97 -2.88
C CYS A 370 3.67 17.79 -3.84
N ARG A 371 4.69 16.92 -3.93
CA ARG A 371 4.48 15.57 -4.47
C ARG A 371 3.43 14.87 -3.62
N SER A 372 2.40 14.37 -4.28
CA SER A 372 1.18 13.90 -3.64
C SER A 372 1.00 12.40 -3.82
N VAL A 373 0.21 11.79 -2.96
CA VAL A 373 -0.26 10.41 -3.06
C VAL A 373 -1.76 10.39 -2.79
N LEU A 374 -2.46 9.40 -3.33
CA LEU A 374 -3.83 9.13 -2.93
C LEU A 374 -3.80 8.08 -1.82
N VAL A 375 -4.46 8.39 -0.71
CA VAL A 375 -4.76 7.43 0.35
C VAL A 375 -6.21 7.00 0.19
N VAL A 376 -6.41 5.70 0.04
CA VAL A 376 -7.73 5.10 -0.17
C VAL A 376 -8.07 4.23 1.01
N THR A 377 -9.26 4.43 1.58
CA THR A 377 -9.77 3.62 2.68
C THR A 377 -11.23 3.25 2.43
N PRO A 378 -11.69 2.03 2.74
CA PRO A 378 -13.11 1.71 2.74
C PRO A 378 -13.88 2.64 3.69
N LEU A 379 -15.16 2.86 3.44
CA LEU A 379 -15.98 3.65 4.35
C LEU A 379 -16.15 2.94 5.70
N SER A 380 -16.34 3.71 6.76
CA SER A 380 -16.65 3.16 8.08
C SER A 380 -17.93 2.32 8.02
N GLY A 381 -17.86 1.08 8.51
CA GLY A 381 -18.98 0.11 8.46
C GLY A 381 -19.02 -0.75 7.19
N SER A 382 -18.08 -0.58 6.25
CA SER A 382 -17.97 -1.48 5.10
C SER A 382 -17.67 -2.92 5.54
N SER A 383 -18.33 -3.87 4.89
CA SER A 383 -18.20 -5.31 5.10
C SER A 383 -17.53 -6.02 3.91
N LEU A 384 -17.61 -5.40 2.71
CA LEU A 384 -17.00 -5.88 1.48
C LEU A 384 -15.71 -5.11 1.17
N PRO A 385 -14.72 -5.74 0.50
CA PRO A 385 -13.59 -5.01 -0.03
C PRO A 385 -14.06 -3.98 -1.06
N ALA A 386 -13.47 -2.79 -1.02
CA ALA A 386 -13.66 -1.80 -2.07
C ALA A 386 -12.68 -2.12 -3.21
N GLN A 387 -13.22 -2.49 -4.38
CA GLN A 387 -12.44 -2.60 -5.60
C GLN A 387 -12.56 -1.31 -6.40
N LEU A 388 -11.43 -0.70 -6.73
CA LEU A 388 -11.39 0.58 -7.42
C LEU A 388 -10.40 0.56 -8.56
N ARG A 389 -10.71 1.31 -9.61
CA ARG A 389 -9.74 1.70 -10.64
C ARG A 389 -9.53 3.20 -10.65
N TYR A 390 -8.30 3.61 -10.89
CA TYR A 390 -7.89 5.01 -10.92
C TYR A 390 -7.14 5.29 -12.21
N ARG A 391 -7.32 6.49 -12.72
CA ARG A 391 -6.47 7.06 -13.77
C ARG A 391 -6.11 8.49 -13.39
N VAL A 392 -4.83 8.80 -13.42
CA VAL A 392 -4.33 10.16 -13.23
C VAL A 392 -3.64 10.62 -14.50
N THR A 393 -4.10 11.72 -15.07
CA THR A 393 -3.52 12.34 -16.28
C THR A 393 -3.10 13.78 -16.00
N PRO A 394 -2.02 14.28 -16.62
CA PRO A 394 -1.69 15.70 -16.59
C PRO A 394 -2.83 16.53 -17.20
N VAL A 395 -3.11 17.71 -16.63
CA VAL A 395 -4.01 18.67 -17.27
C VAL A 395 -3.22 19.44 -18.31
N VAL A 396 -3.42 19.13 -19.59
CA VAL A 396 -2.91 19.96 -20.67
C VAL A 396 -3.89 21.13 -20.84
N GLU A 397 -3.44 22.36 -20.55
CA GLU A 397 -4.23 23.55 -20.91
C GLU A 397 -4.42 23.56 -22.43
N ALA A 398 -5.63 23.24 -22.88
CA ALA A 398 -6.03 23.53 -24.24
C ALA A 398 -6.07 25.06 -24.41
N GLU A 399 -5.39 25.58 -25.44
CA GLU A 399 -5.56 26.97 -25.86
C GLU A 399 -7.08 27.26 -26.00
N ALA A 400 -7.56 28.22 -25.20
CA ALA A 400 -8.97 28.48 -25.00
C ALA A 400 -9.69 28.87 -26.31
N GLY A 401 -10.35 27.90 -26.94
CA GLY A 401 -11.36 28.10 -27.96
C GLY A 401 -12.75 28.22 -27.33
N ALA A 402 -13.27 29.44 -27.25
CA ALA A 402 -14.57 29.77 -26.69
C ALA A 402 -15.74 29.04 -27.40
N ALA A 403 -16.62 28.41 -26.61
CA ALA A 403 -18.01 28.18 -27.01
C ALA A 403 -18.92 28.12 -25.77
N THR A 404 -19.41 29.30 -25.37
CA THR A 404 -20.61 29.45 -24.55
C THR A 404 -21.83 28.93 -25.30
N ALA A 405 -22.62 28.04 -24.68
CA ALA A 405 -24.02 27.82 -25.05
C ALA A 405 -24.90 27.81 -23.80
N GLN A 406 -25.88 28.71 -23.84
CA GLN A 406 -26.78 29.09 -22.76
C GLN A 406 -27.91 28.08 -22.50
N ALA A 407 -28.48 28.26 -21.31
CA ALA A 407 -29.67 27.64 -20.75
C ALA A 407 -30.95 27.77 -21.58
N GLY A 408 -31.87 26.83 -21.35
CA GLY A 408 -33.31 26.99 -21.59
C GLY A 408 -34.11 25.71 -21.33
N GLY A 409 -35.14 25.79 -20.47
CA GLY A 409 -36.25 24.81 -20.47
C GLY A 409 -36.81 24.42 -19.11
N GLN A 410 -37.82 25.16 -18.64
CA GLN A 410 -38.67 24.83 -17.47
C GLN A 410 -39.77 23.80 -17.81
N GLY A 411 -39.93 22.81 -16.90
CA GLY A 411 -41.21 22.21 -16.44
C GLY A 411 -41.84 21.06 -17.26
N PRO A 412 -42.80 20.28 -16.70
CA PRO A 412 -43.34 20.23 -15.33
C PRO A 412 -43.44 18.81 -14.69
N ARG A 413 -43.68 18.76 -13.36
CA ARG A 413 -44.07 17.56 -12.57
C ARG A 413 -45.43 16.98 -13.01
N PRO A 414 -45.67 15.67 -12.79
CA PRO A 414 -46.69 15.24 -11.82
C PRO A 414 -46.24 14.07 -10.91
N GLY A 415 -46.92 13.92 -9.77
CA GLY A 415 -46.59 12.96 -8.70
C GLY A 415 -47.43 11.67 -8.65
N ALA A 416 -47.44 11.08 -7.43
CA ALA A 416 -48.04 9.80 -6.98
C ALA A 416 -47.18 8.55 -7.32
N THR A 417 -46.91 7.58 -6.45
CA THR A 417 -47.45 7.19 -5.12
C THR A 417 -46.48 6.19 -4.47
N SER A 418 -46.35 6.23 -3.16
CA SER A 418 -45.63 5.26 -2.34
C SER A 418 -46.21 3.84 -2.40
N SER A 419 -45.36 2.84 -2.28
CA SER A 419 -45.68 1.57 -1.61
C SER A 419 -44.40 0.98 -1.03
N THR A 420 -44.17 1.28 0.25
CA THR A 420 -43.13 0.68 1.08
C THR A 420 -43.78 -0.53 1.77
N VAL A 421 -43.31 -1.73 1.45
CA VAL A 421 -43.64 -2.94 2.23
C VAL A 421 -42.71 -2.94 3.45
N VAL A 422 -43.28 -2.75 4.64
CA VAL A 422 -42.58 -2.85 5.93
C VAL A 422 -42.83 -4.26 6.49
N PRO A 423 -41.80 -5.06 6.77
CA PRO A 423 -41.95 -6.26 7.58
C PRO A 423 -42.16 -5.85 9.04
N SER A 424 -43.14 -6.44 9.70
CA SER A 424 -43.48 -6.17 11.09
C SER A 424 -42.49 -6.88 12.03
N GLY A 425 -41.60 -6.10 12.67
CA GLY A 425 -40.78 -6.54 13.80
C GLY A 425 -41.51 -6.42 15.16
N PRO A 426 -41.04 -7.11 16.21
CA PRO A 426 -41.74 -7.30 17.49
C PRO A 426 -41.84 -6.01 18.32
N ARG A 427 -42.94 -5.89 19.08
CA ARG A 427 -43.24 -4.76 19.98
C ARG A 427 -42.36 -4.82 21.24
N GLY A 428 -41.23 -4.11 21.24
CA GLY A 428 -40.51 -3.69 22.44
C GLY A 428 -40.50 -2.17 22.56
N GLY A 429 -40.68 -1.62 23.76
CA GLY A 429 -40.50 -0.17 24.01
C GLY A 429 -39.03 0.23 23.95
N ALA A 430 -38.74 1.53 23.84
CA ALA A 430 -37.36 2.00 23.93
C ALA A 430 -36.80 1.78 25.35
N VAL A 431 -35.50 1.51 25.49
CA VAL A 431 -34.84 1.21 26.76
C VAL A 431 -33.57 2.04 26.91
N ARG A 432 -33.36 2.62 28.10
CA ARG A 432 -32.07 3.19 28.46
C ARG A 432 -31.19 2.13 29.10
N VAL A 433 -29.90 2.15 28.73
CA VAL A 433 -28.90 1.19 29.22
C VAL A 433 -27.77 1.95 29.92
N GLU A 434 -27.43 1.51 31.12
CA GLU A 434 -26.27 1.98 31.90
C GLU A 434 -25.26 0.84 32.04
N VAL A 435 -24.01 1.06 31.67
CA VAL A 435 -22.89 0.19 32.01
C VAL A 435 -22.39 0.59 33.40
N ARG A 436 -22.59 -0.29 34.39
CA ARG A 436 -22.27 0.01 35.79
C ARG A 436 -20.83 -0.36 36.12
N SER A 437 -20.48 -1.62 35.89
CA SER A 437 -19.18 -2.15 36.26
C SER A 437 -18.77 -3.34 35.41
N VAL A 438 -17.47 -3.58 35.32
CA VAL A 438 -16.89 -4.83 34.82
C VAL A 438 -16.08 -5.47 35.95
N THR A 439 -16.14 -6.80 36.06
CA THR A 439 -15.21 -7.58 36.86
C THR A 439 -14.43 -8.51 35.94
N VAL A 440 -13.11 -8.46 36.00
CA VAL A 440 -12.18 -9.22 35.16
C VAL A 440 -11.63 -10.41 35.94
N ALA A 441 -11.45 -11.55 35.28
CA ALA A 441 -10.81 -12.71 35.89
C ALA A 441 -9.35 -12.41 36.27
N ALA A 442 -8.79 -13.17 37.20
CA ALA A 442 -7.41 -12.98 37.67
C ALA A 442 -6.34 -13.31 36.63
N GLU A 443 -6.68 -14.18 35.67
CA GLU A 443 -5.81 -14.64 34.60
C GLU A 443 -6.49 -14.32 33.27
N ASN A 444 -5.68 -14.01 32.26
CA ASN A 444 -6.18 -13.81 30.90
C ASN A 444 -6.66 -15.13 30.28
N ALA A 445 -7.22 -15.05 29.08
CA ALA A 445 -7.76 -16.22 28.36
C ALA A 445 -6.74 -17.38 28.24
N SER A 446 -5.45 -17.05 28.23
CA SER A 446 -4.33 -17.98 28.08
C SER A 446 -3.76 -18.52 29.41
N GLY A 447 -4.26 -18.05 30.55
CA GLY A 447 -3.78 -18.39 31.90
C GLY A 447 -2.57 -17.57 32.36
N GLY A 448 -2.29 -16.45 31.70
CA GLY A 448 -1.22 -15.49 32.04
C GLY A 448 -1.74 -14.26 32.78
N SER A 449 -0.83 -13.35 33.15
CA SER A 449 -1.21 -12.00 33.60
C SER A 449 -1.79 -11.19 32.43
N TRP A 450 -2.62 -10.23 32.77
CA TRP A 450 -3.19 -9.27 31.81
C TRP A 450 -2.08 -8.33 31.30
N ASP A 451 -1.21 -7.82 32.19
CA ASP A 451 -0.05 -7.03 31.75
C ASP A 451 1.21 -7.83 31.44
N VAL A 452 1.99 -7.31 30.49
CA VAL A 452 3.34 -7.77 30.09
C VAL A 452 4.36 -7.70 31.24
N ILE A 453 4.17 -6.78 32.20
CA ILE A 453 5.05 -6.58 33.36
C ILE A 453 4.26 -6.80 34.67
N GLY A 454 3.35 -7.78 34.71
CA GLY A 454 2.65 -8.19 35.93
C GLY A 454 1.91 -7.06 36.66
N GLY A 455 0.63 -6.90 36.40
CA GLY A 455 -0.26 -5.94 37.04
C GLY A 455 -1.72 -6.43 37.02
N ASP A 456 -2.62 -5.52 37.38
CA ASP A 456 -4.06 -5.70 37.20
C ASP A 456 -4.46 -5.02 35.89
N PRO A 457 -5.45 -5.52 35.15
CA PRO A 457 -5.84 -4.96 33.86
C PRO A 457 -6.30 -3.49 33.99
N ASP A 458 -6.23 -2.76 32.88
CA ASP A 458 -6.69 -1.40 32.63
C ASP A 458 -8.03 -1.41 31.84
N PRO A 459 -9.16 -1.88 32.40
CA PRO A 459 -10.35 -2.16 31.62
C PRO A 459 -11.09 -0.90 31.14
N TYR A 460 -11.54 -0.97 29.89
CA TYR A 460 -12.59 -0.09 29.36
C TYR A 460 -13.59 -0.87 28.50
N VAL A 461 -14.77 -0.27 28.29
CA VAL A 461 -15.88 -0.89 27.56
C VAL A 461 -16.23 -0.07 26.32
N VAL A 462 -16.35 -0.76 25.18
CA VAL A 462 -16.95 -0.23 23.96
C VAL A 462 -18.29 -0.92 23.75
N VAL A 463 -19.35 -0.13 23.52
CA VAL A 463 -20.69 -0.65 23.26
C VAL A 463 -21.06 -0.38 21.81
N VAL A 464 -21.40 -1.42 21.06
CA VAL A 464 -21.75 -1.32 19.63
C VAL A 464 -23.12 -1.90 19.36
N SER A 465 -23.84 -1.36 18.38
CA SER A 465 -25.09 -1.90 17.86
C SER A 465 -24.79 -2.89 16.73
N ILE A 466 -24.98 -4.19 16.95
CA ILE A 466 -24.80 -5.21 15.90
C ILE A 466 -25.87 -5.03 14.82
N ALA A 467 -27.10 -4.72 15.19
CA ALA A 467 -28.20 -4.50 14.26
C ALA A 467 -28.08 -3.24 13.38
N ARG A 468 -27.06 -2.41 13.61
CA ARG A 468 -26.72 -1.23 12.81
C ARG A 468 -25.25 -1.24 12.44
N ASP A 469 -24.81 -2.36 11.87
CA ASP A 469 -23.51 -2.54 11.24
C ASP A 469 -22.32 -2.21 12.16
N GLY A 470 -22.44 -2.53 13.45
CA GLY A 470 -21.36 -2.35 14.43
C GLY A 470 -21.11 -0.92 14.86
N ARG A 471 -22.05 0.01 14.62
CA ARG A 471 -21.96 1.40 15.08
C ARG A 471 -21.65 1.49 16.58
N GLU A 472 -20.60 2.22 16.95
CA GLU A 472 -20.30 2.57 18.34
C GLU A 472 -21.43 3.45 18.92
N LEU A 473 -22.00 2.98 20.03
CA LEU A 473 -23.02 3.68 20.80
C LEU A 473 -22.38 4.48 21.93
N ALA A 474 -21.40 3.91 22.63
CA ALA A 474 -20.67 4.58 23.69
C ALA A 474 -19.32 3.89 23.97
N ARG A 475 -18.45 4.63 24.64
CA ARG A 475 -17.16 4.17 25.16
C ARG A 475 -16.96 4.69 26.58
N SER A 476 -16.50 3.85 27.49
CA SER A 476 -16.13 4.27 28.84
C SER A 476 -14.71 4.85 28.88
N PRO A 477 -14.38 5.64 29.91
CA PRO A 477 -12.99 5.86 30.29
C PRO A 477 -12.29 4.54 30.64
N VAL A 478 -10.96 4.56 30.59
CA VAL A 478 -10.07 3.52 31.11
C VAL A 478 -9.99 3.64 32.63
N VAL A 479 -9.88 2.50 33.31
CA VAL A 479 -9.70 2.45 34.76
C VAL A 479 -8.43 1.67 35.04
N ASP A 480 -7.37 2.40 35.38
CA ASP A 480 -6.02 1.85 35.53
C ASP A 480 -5.93 0.85 36.71
N ASP A 481 -5.15 -0.22 36.51
CA ASP A 481 -4.75 -1.24 37.47
C ASP A 481 -5.91 -1.81 38.31
N ASN A 482 -7.00 -2.24 37.67
CA ASN A 482 -8.22 -2.59 38.38
C ASN A 482 -9.05 -3.73 37.76
N ARG A 483 -9.16 -4.85 38.49
CA ARG A 483 -10.04 -5.96 38.14
C ARG A 483 -11.53 -5.69 38.36
N GLU A 484 -11.91 -4.64 39.07
CA GLU A 484 -13.31 -4.22 39.27
C GLU A 484 -13.52 -2.74 38.91
N ALA A 485 -13.64 -2.47 37.61
CA ALA A 485 -13.89 -1.13 37.11
C ALA A 485 -15.36 -0.72 37.20
N ARG A 486 -15.60 0.54 37.56
CA ARG A 486 -16.94 1.14 37.68
C ARG A 486 -17.02 2.39 36.83
N PHE A 487 -18.03 2.45 35.95
CA PHE A 487 -18.11 3.49 34.91
C PHE A 487 -19.29 4.44 35.11
N GLY A 488 -20.46 3.94 35.53
CA GLY A 488 -21.69 4.73 35.57
C GLY A 488 -22.08 5.32 34.19
N LEU A 489 -21.70 4.62 33.11
CA LEU A 489 -21.82 5.10 31.74
C LEU A 489 -23.23 4.85 31.22
N TRP A 490 -23.98 5.91 30.96
CA TRP A 490 -25.25 5.80 30.24
C TRP A 490 -25.03 5.87 28.73
N LEU A 491 -25.64 4.95 27.99
CA LEU A 491 -25.67 5.02 26.53
C LEU A 491 -26.46 6.26 26.07
N PRO A 492 -26.11 6.85 24.92
CA PRO A 492 -26.78 8.06 24.43
C PRO A 492 -28.22 7.77 24.01
N GLY A 493 -29.17 8.39 24.72
CA GLY A 493 -30.60 8.24 24.45
C GLY A 493 -31.17 6.89 24.86
N ALA A 494 -32.39 6.60 24.41
CA ALA A 494 -33.04 5.31 24.60
C ALA A 494 -32.97 4.50 23.30
N LEU A 495 -32.56 3.24 23.43
CA LEU A 495 -32.42 2.29 22.34
C LEU A 495 -33.76 1.63 22.04
N ARG A 496 -34.12 1.58 20.76
CA ARG A 496 -35.31 0.89 20.25
C ARG A 496 -34.99 -0.58 19.97
N PRO A 497 -35.99 -1.46 19.82
CA PRO A 497 -35.76 -2.87 19.49
C PRO A 497 -34.86 -3.09 18.27
N ASP A 498 -34.95 -2.23 17.26
CA ASP A 498 -34.13 -2.30 16.04
C ASP A 498 -32.64 -1.95 16.28
N ASP A 499 -32.28 -1.46 17.47
CA ASP A 499 -30.89 -1.19 17.86
C ASP A 499 -30.22 -2.44 18.48
N PHE A 500 -30.98 -3.52 18.71
CA PHE A 500 -30.49 -4.76 19.31
C PHE A 500 -30.33 -5.88 18.27
N PRO A 501 -29.33 -6.77 18.40
CA PRO A 501 -28.46 -6.91 19.57
C PRO A 501 -27.42 -5.80 19.69
N ILE A 502 -27.10 -5.44 20.93
CA ILE A 502 -25.94 -4.62 21.25
C ILE A 502 -24.85 -5.49 21.88
N ARG A 503 -23.60 -5.22 21.54
CA ARG A 503 -22.43 -5.93 22.06
C ARG A 503 -21.62 -5.01 22.96
N PHE A 504 -21.28 -5.52 24.13
CA PHE A 504 -20.28 -4.96 25.01
C PHE A 504 -18.96 -5.66 24.72
N VAL A 505 -17.95 -4.91 24.31
CA VAL A 505 -16.57 -5.39 24.16
C VAL A 505 -15.76 -4.75 25.26
N VAL A 506 -15.16 -5.57 26.11
CA VAL A 506 -14.28 -5.14 27.18
C VAL A 506 -12.85 -5.38 26.73
N TYR A 507 -12.04 -4.35 26.85
CA TYR A 507 -10.63 -4.35 26.52
C TYR A 507 -9.80 -4.07 27.76
N ASP A 508 -8.58 -4.56 27.74
CA ASP A 508 -7.47 -4.15 28.58
C ASP A 508 -6.62 -3.15 27.78
N GLU A 509 -6.38 -1.94 28.30
CA GLU A 509 -5.55 -0.96 27.59
C GLU A 509 -4.06 -1.29 27.74
N ASP A 510 -3.48 -1.82 26.68
CA ASP A 510 -2.06 -2.15 26.64
C ASP A 510 -1.25 -1.10 25.86
N THR A 511 0.02 -0.95 26.24
CA THR A 511 0.95 -0.01 25.58
C THR A 511 1.18 -0.29 24.08
N VAL A 512 0.92 -1.52 23.63
CA VAL A 512 1.19 -1.98 22.26
C VAL A 512 -0.11 -2.18 21.46
N ASN A 513 -1.10 -2.89 22.00
CA ASN A 513 -2.45 -3.03 21.43
C ASN A 513 -3.42 -3.49 22.52
N ASP A 514 -4.58 -2.87 22.61
CA ASP A 514 -5.60 -3.19 23.61
C ASP A 514 -6.03 -4.68 23.49
N GLU A 515 -5.80 -5.48 24.55
CA GLU A 515 -6.16 -6.90 24.59
C GLU A 515 -7.68 -7.03 24.84
N VAL A 516 -8.37 -7.91 24.09
CA VAL A 516 -9.79 -8.15 24.34
C VAL A 516 -9.96 -9.04 25.57
N ILE A 517 -10.42 -8.46 26.68
CA ILE A 517 -10.81 -9.20 27.88
C ILE A 517 -11.98 -10.12 27.57
N GLY A 518 -13.00 -9.64 26.87
CA GLY A 518 -14.13 -10.46 26.46
C GLY A 518 -15.32 -9.67 25.94
N THR A 519 -16.28 -10.41 25.39
CA THR A 519 -17.51 -9.85 24.81
C THR A 519 -18.75 -10.40 25.49
N ALA A 520 -19.80 -9.59 25.55
CA ALA A 520 -21.13 -9.98 25.97
C ALA A 520 -22.18 -9.30 25.09
N ASP A 521 -23.24 -10.04 24.74
CA ASP A 521 -24.34 -9.53 23.91
C ASP A 521 -25.60 -9.36 24.75
N LEU A 522 -26.35 -8.30 24.44
CA LEU A 522 -27.70 -8.07 24.93
C LEU A 522 -28.67 -8.08 23.74
N GLU A 523 -29.58 -9.04 23.76
CA GLU A 523 -30.62 -9.24 22.76
C GLU A 523 -31.89 -8.46 23.08
N ALA A 524 -32.67 -8.11 22.05
CA ALA A 524 -33.96 -7.44 22.22
C ALA A 524 -34.91 -8.23 23.13
N SER A 525 -34.85 -9.56 23.05
CA SER A 525 -35.67 -10.50 23.83
C SER A 525 -35.34 -10.53 25.33
N GLN A 526 -34.18 -9.99 25.73
CA GLN A 526 -33.73 -9.95 27.12
C GLN A 526 -34.12 -8.64 27.83
N ILE A 527 -34.73 -7.68 27.13
CA ILE A 527 -35.15 -6.40 27.71
C ILE A 527 -36.34 -6.64 28.66
N PRO A 528 -36.21 -6.30 29.97
CA PRO A 528 -37.27 -6.52 30.95
C PRO A 528 -38.39 -5.47 30.82
N GLU A 529 -39.60 -5.79 31.30
CA GLU A 529 -40.72 -4.83 31.35
C GLU A 529 -40.56 -3.74 32.44
N ARG A 530 -39.62 -3.92 33.38
CA ARG A 530 -39.34 -3.02 34.49
C ARG A 530 -37.84 -2.81 34.63
N ALA A 531 -37.46 -1.70 35.24
CA ALA A 531 -36.06 -1.39 35.46
C ALA A 531 -35.39 -2.46 36.35
N THR A 532 -34.28 -3.01 35.88
CA THR A 532 -33.60 -4.16 36.50
C THR A 532 -32.10 -4.08 36.23
N ASP A 533 -31.30 -4.53 37.18
CA ASP A 533 -29.86 -4.76 37.00
C ASP A 533 -29.65 -6.18 36.45
N MET A 534 -28.79 -6.30 35.44
CA MET A 534 -28.47 -7.55 34.75
C MET A 534 -26.96 -7.76 34.76
N THR A 535 -26.55 -9.02 34.88
CA THR A 535 -25.15 -9.44 34.75
C THR A 535 -25.01 -10.30 33.51
N LEU A 536 -24.02 -9.99 32.67
CA LEU A 536 -23.69 -10.77 31.48
C LEU A 536 -22.27 -11.32 31.63
N ASP A 537 -22.07 -12.58 31.26
CA ASP A 537 -20.75 -13.19 31.27
C ASP A 537 -19.92 -12.68 30.09
N LEU A 538 -18.70 -12.23 30.37
CA LEU A 538 -17.73 -11.88 29.34
C LEU A 538 -17.03 -13.14 28.86
N ARG A 539 -16.97 -13.31 27.55
CA ARG A 539 -16.34 -14.48 26.91
C ARG A 539 -15.29 -14.01 25.91
N ALA A 540 -14.09 -14.59 26.00
CA ALA A 540 -13.03 -14.43 25.01
C ALA A 540 -12.82 -15.74 24.24
N PRO A 541 -12.60 -15.68 22.91
CA PRO A 541 -12.20 -16.84 22.13
C PRO A 541 -10.90 -17.45 22.68
N GLY A 542 -10.88 -18.76 22.93
CA GLY A 542 -9.69 -19.45 23.45
C GLY A 542 -9.49 -19.44 24.97
N ALA A 543 -10.40 -18.82 25.75
CA ALA A 543 -10.29 -18.80 27.21
C ALA A 543 -10.41 -20.19 27.85
N ARG A 544 -9.46 -20.58 28.71
CA ARG A 544 -9.45 -21.88 29.43
C ARG A 544 -10.74 -22.18 30.21
N SER A 545 -11.38 -21.15 30.75
CA SER A 545 -12.64 -21.25 31.52
C SER A 545 -13.89 -20.86 30.72
N GLY A 546 -13.77 -20.45 29.45
CA GLY A 546 -14.87 -19.91 28.63
C GLY A 546 -15.47 -18.57 29.13
N GLN A 547 -15.17 -18.16 30.36
CA GLN A 547 -15.59 -16.92 31.00
C GLN A 547 -14.37 -16.16 31.52
N THR A 548 -14.16 -14.95 31.01
CA THR A 548 -13.04 -14.07 31.33
C THR A 548 -13.43 -12.89 32.23
N GLY A 549 -14.72 -12.76 32.54
CA GLY A 549 -15.23 -11.75 33.47
C GLY A 549 -16.75 -11.68 33.48
N VAL A 550 -17.27 -10.61 34.08
CA VAL A 550 -18.69 -10.25 34.05
C VAL A 550 -18.86 -8.75 33.85
N ILE A 551 -19.86 -8.36 33.07
CA ILE A 551 -20.31 -6.97 32.96
C ILE A 551 -21.68 -6.82 33.63
N ARG A 552 -21.82 -5.80 34.47
CA ARG A 552 -23.08 -5.44 35.13
C ARG A 552 -23.66 -4.21 34.46
N ILE A 553 -24.90 -4.33 34.03
CA ILE A 553 -25.64 -3.27 33.36
C ILE A 553 -26.97 -3.01 34.07
N ARG A 554 -27.52 -1.82 33.92
CA ARG A 554 -28.89 -1.49 34.32
C ARG A 554 -29.72 -1.17 33.10
N LEU A 555 -30.88 -1.82 33.00
CA LEU A 555 -31.86 -1.60 31.95
C LEU A 555 -33.02 -0.81 32.53
N GLN A 556 -33.41 0.28 31.88
CA GLN A 556 -34.53 1.13 32.27
C GLN A 556 -35.44 1.37 31.07
N PRO A 557 -36.52 0.58 30.92
CA PRO A 557 -37.51 0.79 29.86
C PRO A 557 -38.16 2.17 29.96
N GLU A 558 -38.26 2.88 28.85
CA GLU A 558 -39.06 4.09 28.74
C GLU A 558 -40.52 3.70 28.50
N ARG A 559 -41.42 4.27 29.33
CA ARG A 559 -42.86 4.01 29.25
C ARG A 559 -43.55 4.94 28.27
#